data_AF-A0A832W9P5-F1
#
_entry.id   AF-A0A832W9P5-F1
#
_cell.length_a   1.000
_cell.length_b   1.000
_cell.length_c   1.000
_cell.angle_alpha   90.00
_cell.angle_beta   90.00
_cell.angle_gamma   90.00
#
_symmetry.space_group_name_H-M   'P 1'
#
loop_
_entity.id
_entity.type
_entity.pdbx_description
1 polymer ?
#
loop_
_entity_poly.entity_id
_entity_poly.type
_entity_poly.pdbx_seq_one_letter_code
_entity_poly.pdbx_strand_id
1 'polypeptide(L)'
;MKIRVVSSREEIFTLNPNERVVHLAFRPSNKDIFALVETCPKIEVIQLPKSYRRTVSKSIEMFLEMQRIQLIEGDVWGHRKDINEYYSIPSSVIEKIRELKMEGTPAERIEEKVARESKLNPEMVAYILTKEAPA
;
A
#
# COMPACT_ATOMS: atom_id res chain seq x y z
N MET A 1 -3.24 9.93 5.12
CA MET A 1 -3.14 8.97 3.99
C MET A 1 -4.21 7.89 4.14
N LYS A 2 -4.73 7.34 3.04
CA LYS A 2 -5.77 6.28 3.04
C LYS A 2 -5.37 5.14 2.09
N ILE A 3 -5.83 3.94 2.39
CA ILE A 3 -5.64 2.72 1.60
C ILE A 3 -7.01 2.24 1.16
N ARG A 4 -7.24 2.08 -0.14
CA ARG A 4 -8.48 1.52 -0.67
C ARG A 4 -8.47 0.00 -0.50
N VAL A 5 -9.45 -0.54 0.21
CA VAL A 5 -9.54 -2.00 0.46
C VAL A 5 -10.49 -2.63 -0.55
N VAL A 6 -9.99 -3.62 -1.29
CA VAL A 6 -10.72 -4.29 -2.39
C VAL A 6 -10.85 -5.76 -2.05
N SER A 7 -12.10 -6.22 -1.87
CA SER A 7 -12.38 -7.58 -1.40
C SER A 7 -12.75 -8.58 -2.48
N SER A 8 -13.12 -8.11 -3.68
CA SER A 8 -13.48 -8.96 -4.80
C SER A 8 -12.90 -8.43 -6.12
N ARG A 9 -12.89 -9.29 -7.15
CA ARG A 9 -12.33 -8.96 -8.47
C ARG A 9 -13.20 -7.95 -9.21
N GLU A 10 -14.51 -8.06 -9.03
CA GLU A 10 -15.52 -7.25 -9.70
C GLU A 10 -15.40 -5.78 -9.29
N GLU A 11 -14.96 -5.52 -8.06
CA GLU A 11 -14.75 -4.17 -7.54
C GLU A 11 -13.63 -3.42 -8.25
N ILE A 12 -12.67 -4.11 -8.88
CA ILE A 12 -11.55 -3.45 -9.58
C ILE A 12 -12.09 -2.45 -10.61
N PHE A 13 -13.14 -2.83 -11.35
CA PHE A 13 -13.69 -2.06 -12.46
C PHE A 13 -14.51 -0.84 -12.03
N THR A 14 -14.78 -0.70 -10.72
CA THR A 14 -15.53 0.44 -10.16
C THR A 14 -14.66 1.32 -9.27
N LEU A 15 -13.35 1.06 -9.20
CA LEU A 15 -12.42 1.88 -8.42
C LEU A 15 -12.31 3.30 -8.98
N ASN A 16 -12.02 4.24 -8.09
CA ASN A 16 -11.70 5.60 -8.50
C ASN A 16 -10.37 5.59 -9.28
N PRO A 17 -10.29 6.17 -10.49
CA PRO A 17 -9.04 6.18 -11.25
C PRO A 17 -7.87 6.91 -10.57
N ASN A 18 -8.15 7.69 -9.51
CA ASN A 18 -7.17 8.40 -8.72
C ASN A 18 -6.70 7.64 -7.47
N GLU A 19 -7.12 6.40 -7.26
CA GLU A 19 -6.58 5.59 -6.16
C GLU A 19 -5.06 5.45 -6.30
N ARG A 20 -4.33 5.76 -5.23
CA ARG A 20 -2.86 5.68 -5.18
C ARG A 20 -2.37 4.42 -4.46
N VAL A 21 -3.09 3.97 -3.44
CA VAL A 21 -2.70 2.84 -2.61
C VAL A 21 -3.88 1.91 -2.44
N VAL A 22 -3.73 0.68 -2.93
CA VAL A 22 -4.78 -0.34 -2.94
C VAL A 22 -4.32 -1.56 -2.17
N HIS A 23 -5.17 -2.09 -1.30
CA HIS A 23 -4.99 -3.39 -0.65
C HIS A 23 -5.96 -4.40 -1.26
N LEU A 24 -5.42 -5.49 -1.84
CA LEU A 24 -6.25 -6.58 -2.35
C LEU A 24 -6.39 -7.66 -1.27
N ALA A 25 -7.59 -7.79 -0.73
CA ALA A 25 -7.95 -8.78 0.30
C ALA A 25 -8.31 -10.16 -0.31
N PHE A 26 -7.99 -10.38 -1.58
CA PHE A 26 -8.13 -11.65 -2.29
C PHE A 26 -6.85 -11.94 -3.08
N ARG A 27 -6.64 -13.19 -3.48
CA ARG A 27 -5.51 -13.59 -4.31
C ARG A 27 -5.73 -13.14 -5.77
N PRO A 28 -4.96 -12.16 -6.29
CA PRO A 28 -5.16 -11.70 -7.65
C PRO A 28 -4.54 -12.67 -8.66
N SER A 29 -5.18 -12.78 -9.82
CA SER A 29 -4.59 -13.33 -11.04
C SER A 29 -3.82 -12.25 -11.80
N ASN A 30 -3.05 -12.64 -12.81
CA ASN A 30 -2.37 -11.68 -13.69
C ASN A 30 -3.38 -10.71 -14.35
N LYS A 31 -4.57 -11.21 -14.74
CA LYS A 31 -5.63 -10.39 -15.33
C LYS A 31 -6.14 -9.34 -14.35
N ASP A 32 -6.31 -9.72 -13.08
CA ASP A 32 -6.77 -8.80 -12.03
C ASP A 32 -5.75 -7.66 -11.84
N ILE A 33 -4.45 -7.96 -11.88
CA ILE A 33 -3.40 -6.95 -11.74
C ILE A 33 -3.39 -5.99 -12.94
N PHE A 34 -3.49 -6.50 -14.17
CA PHE A 34 -3.57 -5.64 -15.36
C PHE A 34 -4.81 -4.75 -15.31
N ALA A 35 -5.97 -5.32 -14.99
CA ALA A 35 -7.22 -4.57 -14.86
C ALA A 35 -7.12 -3.47 -13.78
N LEU A 36 -6.43 -3.73 -12.67
CA LEU A 36 -6.22 -2.74 -11.61
C LEU A 36 -5.36 -1.57 -12.10
N VAL A 37 -4.25 -1.85 -12.79
CA VAL A 37 -3.35 -0.81 -13.33
C VAL A 37 -4.06 0.01 -14.41
N GLU A 38 -4.86 -0.62 -15.27
CA GLU A 38 -5.67 0.08 -16.26
C GLU A 38 -6.76 0.95 -15.62
N THR A 39 -7.45 0.45 -14.60
CA THR A 39 -8.54 1.18 -13.95
C THR A 39 -8.03 2.34 -13.08
N CYS A 40 -6.88 2.15 -12.42
CA CYS A 40 -6.25 3.12 -11.53
C CYS A 40 -4.89 3.56 -12.10
N PRO A 41 -4.84 4.42 -13.13
CA PRO A 41 -3.58 4.85 -13.76
C PRO A 41 -2.66 5.65 -12.83
N LYS A 42 -3.17 6.11 -11.68
CA LYS A 42 -2.40 6.81 -10.65
C LYS A 42 -1.97 5.92 -9.49
N ILE A 43 -2.13 4.59 -9.61
CA ILE A 43 -1.72 3.67 -8.57
C ILE A 43 -0.20 3.70 -8.40
N GLU A 44 0.23 3.71 -7.16
CA GLU A 44 1.64 3.76 -6.78
C GLU A 44 2.01 2.55 -5.91
N VAL A 45 1.04 2.00 -5.17
CA VAL A 45 1.25 0.88 -4.26
C VAL A 45 0.11 -0.13 -4.38
N ILE A 46 0.49 -1.39 -4.57
CA ILE A 46 -0.38 -2.56 -4.39
C ILE A 46 0.10 -3.30 -3.15
N GLN A 47 -0.75 -3.36 -2.12
CA GLN A 47 -0.50 -4.09 -0.89
C GLN A 47 -1.20 -5.45 -0.94
N LEU A 48 -0.44 -6.51 -0.65
CA LEU A 48 -0.94 -7.88 -0.58
C LEU A 48 -0.64 -8.52 0.77
N PRO A 49 -1.56 -9.33 1.33
CA PRO A 49 -1.22 -10.27 2.38
C PRO A 49 -0.07 -11.18 1.94
N LYS A 50 0.78 -11.57 2.89
CA LYS A 50 1.95 -12.44 2.68
C LYS A 50 1.65 -13.69 1.83
N SER A 51 0.53 -14.34 2.11
CA SER A 51 0.11 -15.56 1.40
C SER A 51 -0.18 -15.30 -0.08
N TYR A 52 -0.70 -14.12 -0.44
CA TYR A 52 -1.02 -13.77 -1.82
C TYR A 52 0.20 -13.20 -2.55
N ARG A 53 1.03 -12.40 -1.86
CA ARG A 53 2.27 -11.84 -2.40
C ARG A 53 3.20 -12.90 -2.97
N ARG A 54 3.32 -14.05 -2.29
CA ARG A 54 4.13 -15.22 -2.71
C ARG A 54 3.67 -15.87 -4.02
N THR A 55 2.45 -15.55 -4.46
CA THR A 55 1.83 -16.16 -5.64
C THR A 55 1.93 -15.28 -6.87
N VAL A 56 2.42 -14.05 -6.70
CA VAL A 56 2.73 -13.13 -7.80
C VAL A 56 3.98 -13.64 -8.52
N SER A 57 3.90 -13.76 -9.84
CA SER A 57 5.02 -14.23 -10.64
C SER A 57 6.07 -13.14 -10.84
N LYS A 58 7.33 -13.53 -11.06
CA LYS A 58 8.42 -12.60 -11.35
C LYS A 58 8.13 -11.69 -12.55
N SER A 59 7.46 -12.19 -13.58
CA SER A 59 7.07 -11.37 -14.74
C SER A 59 6.09 -10.26 -14.38
N ILE A 60 5.18 -10.51 -13.43
CA ILE A 60 4.27 -9.48 -12.93
C ILE A 60 5.01 -8.48 -12.04
N GLU A 61 5.94 -8.93 -11.20
CA GLU A 61 6.79 -8.03 -10.42
C GLU A 61 7.56 -7.07 -11.33
N MET A 62 8.19 -7.59 -12.39
CA MET A 62 8.87 -6.78 -13.40
C MET A 62 7.92 -5.81 -14.11
N PHE A 63 6.70 -6.25 -14.44
CA PHE A 63 5.69 -5.37 -15.02
C PHE A 63 5.34 -4.20 -14.10
N LEU A 64 5.07 -4.47 -12.82
CA LEU A 64 4.75 -3.44 -11.84
C LEU A 64 5.92 -2.48 -11.63
N GLU A 65 7.15 -3.00 -11.58
CA GLU A 65 8.37 -2.19 -11.49
C GLU A 65 8.52 -1.24 -12.69
N MET A 66 8.29 -1.72 -13.91
CA MET A 66 8.30 -0.88 -15.13
C MET A 66 7.24 0.23 -15.07
N GLN A 67 6.09 -0.03 -14.44
CA GLN A 67 5.04 0.95 -14.20
C GLN A 67 5.31 1.84 -12.97
N ARG A 68 6.44 1.65 -12.27
CA ARG A 68 6.80 2.33 -11.01
C ARG A 68 5.78 2.11 -9.89
N ILE A 69 5.16 0.94 -9.87
CA ILE A 69 4.20 0.50 -8.85
C ILE A 69 4.93 -0.40 -7.86
N GLN A 70 4.88 -0.03 -6.58
CA GLN A 70 5.46 -0.82 -5.50
C GLN A 70 4.50 -1.94 -5.09
N LEU A 71 5.02 -3.17 -5.02
CA LEU A 71 4.27 -4.33 -4.56
C LEU A 71 4.74 -4.72 -3.16
N ILE A 72 3.98 -4.31 -2.15
CA ILE A 72 4.37 -4.43 -0.73
C ILE A 72 3.62 -5.54 0.00
N GLU A 73 4.27 -6.15 1.00
CA GLU A 73 3.60 -7.09 1.91
C GLU A 73 2.87 -6.32 3.02
N GLY A 74 1.62 -6.66 3.30
CA GLY A 74 0.91 -6.09 4.44
C GLY A 74 -0.56 -6.47 4.49
N ASP A 75 -1.20 -6.12 5.59
CA ASP A 75 -2.60 -6.46 5.85
C ASP A 75 -3.34 -5.30 6.55
N VAL A 76 -4.67 -5.28 6.48
CA VAL A 76 -5.54 -4.24 7.09
C VAL A 76 -6.34 -4.85 8.25
N TRP A 77 -5.61 -5.35 9.25
CA TRP A 77 -6.20 -6.11 10.38
C TRP A 77 -7.30 -5.35 11.12
N GLY A 78 -8.44 -6.03 11.30
CA GLY A 78 -9.59 -5.49 12.03
C GLY A 78 -10.39 -4.43 11.27
N HIS A 79 -10.06 -4.18 10.01
CA HIS A 79 -10.81 -3.27 9.17
C HIS A 79 -12.13 -3.90 8.69
N ARG A 80 -13.22 -3.16 8.84
CA ARG A 80 -14.56 -3.54 8.39
C ARG A 80 -14.92 -2.78 7.12
N LYS A 81 -14.67 -3.42 5.97
CA LYS A 81 -14.93 -2.84 4.64
C LYS A 81 -16.40 -2.50 4.43
N ASP A 82 -17.31 -3.24 5.05
CA ASP A 82 -18.75 -3.00 5.01
C ASP A 82 -19.15 -1.67 5.68
N ILE A 83 -18.31 -1.14 6.57
CA ILE A 83 -18.52 0.16 7.23
C ILE A 83 -17.75 1.26 6.50
N ASN A 84 -16.52 0.98 6.07
CA ASN A 84 -15.69 1.96 5.38
C ASN A 84 -14.82 1.27 4.33
N GLU A 85 -14.91 1.76 3.11
CA GLU A 85 -14.16 1.28 1.94
C GLU A 85 -12.64 1.55 2.00
N TYR A 86 -12.24 2.46 2.89
CA TYR A 86 -10.88 2.92 3.05
C TYR A 86 -10.36 2.63 4.45
N TYR A 87 -9.19 1.98 4.52
CA TYR A 87 -8.40 1.95 5.73
C TYR A 87 -7.62 3.27 5.85
N SER A 88 -7.94 4.06 6.88
CA SER A 88 -7.26 5.33 7.12
C SER A 88 -6.06 5.12 8.04
N ILE A 89 -4.88 5.52 7.59
CA ILE A 89 -3.69 5.52 8.44
C ILE A 89 -3.85 6.63 9.48
N PRO A 90 -3.72 6.34 10.79
CA PRO A 90 -3.86 7.35 11.84
C PRO A 90 -2.90 8.52 11.63
N SER A 91 -3.38 9.76 11.83
CA SER A 91 -2.55 10.97 11.69
C SER A 91 -1.35 10.94 12.64
N SER A 92 -1.53 10.41 13.85
CA SER A 92 -0.44 10.24 14.82
C SER A 92 0.74 9.42 14.30
N VAL A 93 0.49 8.43 13.43
CA VAL A 93 1.56 7.65 12.79
C VAL A 93 2.32 8.51 11.78
N ILE A 94 1.61 9.33 11.01
CA ILE A 94 2.20 10.23 10.00
C ILE A 94 3.00 11.34 10.70
N GLU A 95 2.45 11.94 11.76
CA GLU A 95 3.12 12.95 12.59
C GLU A 95 4.39 12.39 13.20
N LYS A 96 4.35 11.18 13.76
CA LYS A 96 5.54 10.52 14.32
C LYS A 96 6.62 10.27 13.28
N ILE A 97 6.25 9.81 12.07
CA ILE A 97 7.20 9.64 10.96
C ILE A 97 7.87 10.98 10.64
N ARG A 98 7.10 12.07 10.61
CA ARG A 98 7.58 13.42 10.33
C ARG A 98 8.52 13.94 11.43
N GLU A 99 8.17 13.76 12.70
CA GLU A 99 9.01 14.13 13.85
C GLU A 99 10.37 13.44 13.78
N LEU A 100 10.38 12.11 13.64
CA LEU A 100 11.63 11.34 13.58
C LEU A 100 12.50 11.72 12.39
N LYS A 101 11.88 12.07 11.25
CA LYS A 101 12.58 12.57 10.06
C LYS A 101 13.19 13.95 10.32
N MET A 102 12.48 14.84 11.01
CA MET A 102 12.98 16.17 11.39
C MET A 102 14.12 16.09 12.42
N GLU A 103 14.11 15.10 13.29
CA GLU A 103 15.20 14.78 14.23
C GLU A 103 16.46 14.25 13.54
N GLY A 104 16.42 13.98 12.22
CA GLY A 104 17.55 13.43 11.46
C GLY A 104 17.75 11.93 11.70
N THR A 105 16.72 11.22 12.16
CA THR A 105 16.80 9.76 12.33
C THR A 105 16.94 9.09 10.95
N PRO A 106 17.88 8.14 10.78
CA PRO A 106 18.01 7.38 9.54
C PRO A 106 16.72 6.65 9.16
N ALA A 107 16.41 6.59 7.86
CA ALA A 107 15.13 6.05 7.35
C ALA A 107 14.88 4.62 7.83
N GLU A 108 15.90 3.77 7.81
CA GLU A 108 15.82 2.36 8.24
C GLU A 108 15.39 2.25 9.71
N ARG A 109 15.88 3.16 10.56
CA ARG A 109 15.53 3.20 11.99
C ARG A 109 14.12 3.75 12.22
N ILE A 110 13.64 4.66 11.36
CA ILE A 110 12.26 5.13 11.40
C ILE A 110 11.32 3.99 11.02
N GLU A 111 11.62 3.28 9.93
CA GLU A 111 10.86 2.14 9.43
C GLU A 111 10.68 1.08 10.52
N GLU A 112 11.77 0.63 11.15
CA GLU A 112 11.72 -0.36 12.23
C GLU A 112 10.92 0.11 13.44
N LYS A 113 11.17 1.36 13.90
CA LYS A 113 10.52 1.90 15.10
C LYS A 113 9.02 2.06 14.89
N VAL A 114 8.61 2.68 13.78
CA VAL A 114 7.20 2.94 13.47
C VAL A 114 6.48 1.63 13.13
N ALA A 115 7.09 0.70 12.42
CA ALA A 115 6.48 -0.60 12.14
C ALA A 115 6.25 -1.43 13.43
N ARG A 116 7.12 -1.31 14.43
CA ARG A 116 6.95 -2.01 15.72
C ARG A 116 5.82 -1.43 16.57
N GLU A 117 5.63 -0.12 16.50
CA GLU A 117 4.64 0.60 17.32
C GLU A 117 3.29 0.79 16.62
N SER A 118 3.25 0.61 15.29
CA SER A 118 2.04 0.65 14.47
C SER A 118 1.73 -0.73 13.89
N LYS A 119 0.60 -0.85 13.17
CA LYS A 119 0.24 -2.06 12.42
C LYS A 119 0.70 -1.99 10.95
N LEU A 120 1.62 -1.08 10.61
CA LEU A 120 2.12 -0.88 9.25
C LEU A 120 3.38 -1.72 9.02
N ASN A 121 3.51 -2.25 7.80
CA ASN A 121 4.76 -2.86 7.35
C ASN A 121 5.85 -1.78 7.17
N PRO A 122 7.13 -2.07 7.48
CA PRO A 122 8.27 -1.19 7.15
C PRO A 122 8.23 -0.58 5.73
N GLU A 123 7.88 -1.36 4.70
CA GLU A 123 7.78 -0.87 3.31
C GLU A 123 6.70 0.21 3.14
N MET A 124 5.58 0.09 3.87
CA MET A 124 4.55 1.13 3.88
C MET A 124 5.04 2.39 4.58
N VAL A 125 5.82 2.25 5.65
CA VAL A 125 6.45 3.40 6.33
C VAL A 125 7.45 4.10 5.40
N ALA A 126 8.28 3.35 4.68
CA ALA A 126 9.19 3.87 3.67
C ALA A 126 8.44 4.64 2.57
N TYR A 127 7.33 4.08 2.07
CA TYR A 127 6.48 4.79 1.10
C TYR A 127 5.97 6.13 1.66
N ILE A 128 5.46 6.16 2.91
CA ILE A 128 5.00 7.40 3.55
C ILE A 128 6.14 8.42 3.69
N LEU A 129 7.34 7.97 4.09
CA LEU A 129 8.54 8.81 4.24
C LEU A 129 8.91 9.52 2.93
N THR A 130 8.80 8.83 1.79
CA THR A 130 9.09 9.40 0.46
C THR A 130 8.01 10.38 0.01
N LYS A 131 6.73 10.16 0.35
CA LYS A 131 5.63 11.05 -0.01
C LYS A 131 5.60 12.34 0.80
N GLU A 132 6.12 12.31 2.03
CA GLU A 132 6.31 13.47 2.91
C GLU A 132 7.66 14.20 2.67
N ALA A 133 8.37 13.91 1.58
CA ALA A 133 9.50 14.74 1.15
C ALA A 133 8.96 15.95 0.36
N PRO A 134 9.30 17.20 0.73
CA PRO A 134 9.18 18.31 -0.21
C PRO A 134 10.02 17.98 -1.44
N ALA A 135 9.45 18.18 -2.63
CA ALA A 135 10.22 18.24 -3.87
C ALA A 135 11.19 19.43 -3.85
#